data_AF-W6S6L5-F1
#
_entry.id   AF-W6S6L5-F1
#
_cell.length_a   1.000
_cell.length_b   1.000
_cell.length_c   1.000
_cell.angle_alpha   90.00
_cell.angle_beta   90.00
_cell.angle_gamma   90.00
#
_symmetry.space_group_name_H-M   'P 1'
#
loop_
_entity.id
_entity.type
_entity.pdbx_description
1 polymer ?
#
loop_
_entity_poly.entity_id
_entity_poly.type
_entity_poly.pdbx_seq_one_letter_code
_entity_poly.pdbx_strand_id
1 'polypeptide(L)'
;MPWGADLSVSLFGQLCKNSHGTLSTERLMSETMYPSSTREFAQKRRELAPETEAAFQAFSQKVFAEGALPTKVKQLIAVAVAHVTQCPYCIRGHTKAALRQGASREELMEAIWVAAEMRAGGAYAHATLAIAEMETSASPKNT
;
A
#
# COMPACT_ATOMS: atom_id res chain seq x y z
N MET A 1 -18.67 -38.52 -50.10
CA MET A 1 -19.32 -39.42 -49.12
C MET A 1 -18.55 -39.29 -47.80
N PRO A 2 -19.15 -39.41 -46.60
CA PRO A 2 -20.33 -38.70 -46.05
C PRO A 2 -20.11 -38.24 -44.57
N TRP A 3 -21.17 -37.71 -43.92
CA TRP A 3 -21.38 -37.48 -42.45
C TRP A 3 -20.68 -36.26 -41.81
N GLY A 4 -21.27 -35.42 -40.95
CA GLY A 4 -22.45 -35.54 -40.09
C GLY A 4 -22.03 -35.27 -38.62
N ALA A 5 -22.77 -34.38 -37.92
CA ALA A 5 -22.61 -33.95 -36.50
C ALA A 5 -21.52 -32.88 -36.24
N ASP A 6 -21.68 -31.85 -35.40
CA ASP A 6 -22.46 -31.80 -34.16
C ASP A 6 -23.01 -30.41 -33.83
N LEU A 7 -24.26 -30.40 -33.39
CA LEU A 7 -24.99 -29.30 -32.75
C LEU A 7 -24.56 -29.22 -31.28
N SER A 8 -23.64 -28.31 -30.91
CA SER A 8 -23.46 -28.00 -29.47
C SER A 8 -22.92 -26.60 -29.13
N VAL A 9 -22.83 -25.65 -30.06
CA VAL A 9 -22.41 -24.27 -29.75
C VAL A 9 -23.60 -23.30 -29.70
N SER A 10 -24.70 -23.71 -29.07
CA SER A 10 -25.93 -22.88 -29.00
C SER A 10 -26.49 -22.66 -27.58
N LEU A 11 -25.73 -22.94 -26.51
CA LEU A 11 -26.22 -22.67 -25.14
C LEU A 11 -25.26 -21.90 -24.23
N PHE A 12 -24.05 -21.54 -24.71
CA PHE A 12 -23.12 -20.71 -23.93
C PHE A 12 -23.07 -19.24 -24.35
N GLY A 13 -23.63 -18.89 -25.52
CA GLY A 13 -23.59 -17.53 -26.08
C GLY A 13 -24.72 -16.59 -25.63
N GLN A 14 -25.77 -17.11 -24.99
CA GLN A 14 -26.98 -16.35 -24.67
C GLN A 14 -27.07 -15.87 -23.22
N LEU A 15 -26.11 -16.25 -22.36
CA LEU A 15 -26.06 -15.81 -20.94
C LEU A 15 -25.10 -14.64 -20.69
N CYS A 16 -24.37 -14.17 -21.70
CA CYS A 16 -23.46 -13.02 -21.59
C CYS A 16 -24.01 -11.71 -22.16
N LYS A 17 -25.33 -11.59 -22.39
CA LYS A 17 -25.93 -10.40 -23.03
C LYS A 17 -26.71 -9.45 -22.11
N ASN A 18 -26.74 -9.66 -20.79
CA ASN A 18 -27.47 -8.77 -19.87
C ASN A 18 -26.65 -8.31 -18.64
N SER A 19 -25.48 -7.70 -18.84
CA SER A 19 -24.81 -6.98 -17.74
C SER A 19 -23.99 -5.76 -18.19
N HIS A 20 -24.34 -5.13 -19.32
CA HIS A 20 -23.97 -3.74 -19.57
C HIS A 20 -24.88 -2.80 -18.77
N GLY A 21 -24.87 -2.94 -17.45
CA GLY A 21 -25.21 -1.85 -16.55
C GLY A 21 -23.96 -0.99 -16.43
N THR A 22 -24.04 0.27 -16.83
CA THR A 22 -23.06 1.28 -16.45
C THR A 22 -22.85 1.17 -14.94
N LEU A 23 -21.70 0.65 -14.53
CA LEU A 23 -21.27 0.79 -13.14
C LEU A 23 -21.16 2.29 -12.92
N SER A 24 -22.16 2.88 -12.28
CA SER A 24 -22.09 4.28 -11.88
C SER A 24 -20.81 4.46 -11.10
N THR A 25 -20.11 5.56 -11.34
CA THR A 25 -18.87 5.89 -10.62
C THR A 25 -19.07 5.80 -9.10
N GLU A 26 -20.30 5.98 -8.62
CA GLU A 26 -20.75 5.79 -7.24
C GLU A 26 -20.58 4.35 -6.73
N ARG A 27 -20.85 3.30 -7.53
CA ARG A 27 -20.70 1.90 -7.09
C ARG A 27 -19.24 1.48 -6.94
N LEU A 28 -18.36 2.01 -7.79
CA LEU A 28 -16.91 1.84 -7.66
C LEU A 28 -16.35 2.59 -6.44
N MET A 29 -16.99 3.68 -6.01
CA MET A 29 -16.58 4.44 -4.81
C MET A 29 -16.91 3.72 -3.49
N SER A 30 -17.84 2.74 -3.50
CA SER A 30 -18.23 1.98 -2.31
C SER A 30 -17.53 0.62 -2.13
N GLU A 31 -16.78 0.12 -3.12
CA GLU A 31 -16.28 -1.27 -3.16
C GLU A 31 -14.77 -1.46 -2.88
N THR A 32 -14.07 -0.47 -2.33
CA THR A 32 -12.66 -0.66 -1.95
C THR A 32 -12.52 -1.02 -0.47
N MET A 33 -11.73 -2.05 -0.14
CA MET A 33 -11.42 -2.48 1.24
C MET A 33 -11.02 -1.31 2.17
N TYR A 34 -10.38 -0.29 1.61
CA TYR A 34 -10.01 0.94 2.30
C TYR A 34 -10.78 2.13 1.69
N PRO A 35 -11.74 2.75 2.41
CA PRO A 35 -12.51 3.87 1.88
C PRO A 35 -11.61 5.05 1.56
N SER A 36 -11.91 5.80 0.50
CA SER A 36 -11.12 6.98 0.17
C SER A 36 -11.19 8.03 1.28
N SER A 37 -10.08 8.75 1.50
CA SER A 37 -10.06 9.87 2.45
C SER A 37 -10.89 11.03 1.89
N THR A 38 -12.08 11.27 2.46
CA THR A 38 -12.99 12.35 2.06
C THR A 38 -12.86 13.57 2.98
N ARG A 39 -13.37 14.72 2.52
CA ARG A 39 -13.46 15.93 3.35
C ARG A 39 -14.37 15.72 4.56
N GLU A 40 -15.46 14.98 4.38
CA GLU A 40 -16.40 14.62 5.45
C GLU A 40 -15.68 13.80 6.55
N PHE A 41 -14.93 12.76 6.19
CA PHE A 41 -14.16 12.00 7.17
C PHE A 41 -13.10 12.84 7.86
N ALA A 42 -12.45 13.77 7.14
CA ALA A 42 -11.49 14.68 7.75
C ALA A 42 -12.15 15.67 8.72
N GLN A 43 -13.35 16.17 8.41
CA GLN A 43 -14.15 16.98 9.31
C GLN A 43 -14.57 16.18 10.54
N LYS A 44 -15.07 14.96 10.35
CA LYS A 44 -15.47 14.10 11.46
C LYS A 44 -14.33 13.81 12.43
N ARG A 45 -13.10 13.58 11.93
CA ARG A 45 -11.90 13.45 12.78
C ARG A 45 -11.65 14.70 13.62
N ARG A 46 -11.75 15.89 13.02
CA ARG A 46 -11.61 17.18 13.74
C ARG A 46 -12.69 17.36 14.81
N GLU A 47 -13.93 17.01 14.52
CA GLU A 47 -15.04 17.14 15.48
C GLU A 47 -14.91 16.19 16.67
N LEU A 48 -14.45 14.96 16.42
CA LEU A 48 -14.34 13.94 17.45
C LEU A 48 -13.12 14.14 18.37
N ALA A 49 -12.04 14.77 17.89
CA ALA A 49 -10.81 14.99 18.65
C ALA A 49 -10.11 16.30 18.24
N PRO A 50 -10.70 17.47 18.52
CA PRO A 50 -10.26 18.76 17.95
C PRO A 50 -8.83 19.15 18.36
N GLU A 51 -8.51 19.06 19.64
CA GLU A 51 -7.19 19.46 20.16
C GLU A 51 -6.09 18.53 19.63
N THR A 52 -6.32 17.22 19.68
CA THR A 52 -5.36 16.20 19.20
C THR A 52 -5.14 16.32 17.69
N GLU A 53 -6.21 16.49 16.90
CA GLU A 53 -6.09 16.66 15.44
C GLU A 53 -5.37 17.98 15.11
N ALA A 54 -5.65 19.08 15.82
CA ALA A 54 -4.95 20.35 15.62
C ALA A 54 -3.44 20.22 15.94
N ALA A 55 -3.10 19.55 17.05
CA ALA A 55 -1.71 19.29 17.43
C ALA A 55 -0.99 18.43 16.39
N PHE A 56 -1.65 17.36 15.91
CA PHE A 56 -1.08 16.49 14.87
C PHE A 56 -0.86 17.24 13.55
N GLN A 57 -1.81 18.07 13.11
CA GLN A 57 -1.66 18.87 11.89
C GLN A 57 -0.50 19.85 11.99
N ALA A 58 -0.37 20.55 13.13
CA ALA A 58 0.75 21.46 13.37
C ALA A 58 2.09 20.73 13.35
N PHE A 59 2.17 19.57 14.02
CA PHE A 59 3.35 18.70 13.99
C PHE A 59 3.69 18.25 12.56
N SER A 60 2.71 17.73 11.82
CA SER A 60 2.89 17.25 10.44
C SER A 60 3.42 18.35 9.52
N GLN A 61 2.87 19.56 9.60
CA GLN A 61 3.35 20.71 8.83
C GLN A 61 4.81 21.04 9.14
N LYS A 62 5.20 21.01 10.41
CA LYS A 62 6.60 21.28 10.81
C LYS A 62 7.56 20.18 10.37
N VAL A 63 7.16 18.91 10.48
CA VAL A 63 7.98 17.77 10.03
C VAL A 63 8.30 17.89 8.55
N PHE A 64 7.31 18.21 7.71
CA PHE A 64 7.47 18.27 6.26
C PHE A 64 7.90 19.65 5.71
N ALA A 65 8.09 20.67 6.55
CA ALA A 65 8.65 21.94 6.10
C ALA A 65 10.11 21.79 5.64
N GLU A 66 10.58 22.65 4.74
CA GLU A 66 11.98 22.71 4.31
C GLU A 66 12.91 22.93 5.53
N GLY A 67 14.10 22.32 5.51
CA GLY A 67 15.10 22.49 6.56
C GLY A 67 16.43 21.89 6.12
N ALA A 68 17.17 21.25 7.03
CA ALA A 68 18.40 20.54 6.69
C ALA A 68 18.21 19.45 5.62
N LEU A 69 17.00 18.87 5.56
CA LEU A 69 16.56 18.03 4.46
C LEU A 69 15.52 18.78 3.63
N PRO A 70 15.65 18.79 2.29
CA PRO A 70 14.63 19.33 1.41
C PRO A 70 13.29 18.60 1.56
N THR A 71 12.18 19.30 1.31
CA THR A 71 10.83 18.73 1.39
C THR A 71 10.68 17.50 0.50
N LYS A 72 11.27 17.52 -0.71
CA LYS A 72 11.30 16.37 -1.62
C LYS A 72 11.90 15.13 -0.97
N VAL A 73 13.06 15.28 -0.31
CA VAL A 73 13.76 14.18 0.37
C VAL A 73 12.92 13.63 1.52
N LYS A 74 12.30 14.51 2.32
CA LYS A 74 11.39 14.09 3.40
C LYS A 74 10.19 13.29 2.87
N GLN A 75 9.63 13.67 1.72
CA GLN A 75 8.54 12.92 1.10
C GLN A 75 9.00 11.56 0.55
N LEU A 76 10.20 11.45 -0.02
CA LEU A 76 10.77 10.15 -0.45
C LEU A 76 10.97 9.22 0.75
N ILE A 77 11.48 9.72 1.87
CA ILE A 77 11.56 8.97 3.13
C ILE A 77 10.16 8.50 3.56
N ALA A 78 9.16 9.39 3.52
CA ALA A 78 7.79 9.05 3.88
C ALA A 78 7.17 7.99 2.95
N VAL A 79 7.51 8.00 1.65
CA VAL A 79 7.10 6.95 0.70
C VAL A 79 7.71 5.61 1.07
N ALA A 80 9.01 5.56 1.40
CA ALA A 80 9.67 4.33 1.85
C ALA A 80 9.02 3.79 3.13
N VAL A 81 8.84 4.64 4.14
CA VAL A 81 8.18 4.27 5.41
C VAL A 81 6.75 3.79 5.18
N ALA A 82 5.98 4.45 4.31
CA ALA A 82 4.61 4.04 3.99
C ALA A 82 4.51 2.62 3.41
N HIS A 83 5.54 2.16 2.67
CA HIS A 83 5.62 0.79 2.17
C HIS A 83 6.04 -0.21 3.26
N VAL A 84 6.90 0.19 4.20
CA VAL A 84 7.25 -0.62 5.37
C VAL A 84 6.04 -0.83 6.26
N THR A 85 5.25 0.22 6.53
CA THR A 85 4.03 0.15 7.34
C THR A 85 2.81 -0.35 6.56
N GLN A 86 2.95 -0.59 5.25
CA GLN A 86 1.90 -1.06 4.34
C GLN A 86 0.60 -0.22 4.40
N CYS A 87 0.72 1.09 4.61
CA CYS A 87 -0.42 1.98 4.80
C CYS A 87 -0.91 2.51 3.44
N PRO A 88 -2.08 2.08 2.91
CA PRO A 88 -2.53 2.49 1.58
C PRO A 88 -2.81 3.99 1.46
N TYR A 89 -3.28 4.62 2.55
CA TYR A 89 -3.48 6.07 2.61
C TYR A 89 -2.16 6.83 2.52
N CYS A 90 -1.16 6.35 3.26
CA CYS A 90 0.18 6.94 3.32
C CYS A 90 0.91 6.78 1.99
N ILE A 91 0.83 5.59 1.39
CA ILE A 91 1.41 5.31 0.05
C ILE A 91 0.82 6.30 -0.97
N ARG A 92 -0.50 6.46 -1.01
CA ARG A 92 -1.15 7.39 -1.95
C ARG A 92 -0.83 8.85 -1.63
N GLY A 93 -0.87 9.22 -0.35
CA GLY A 93 -0.68 10.59 0.11
C GLY A 93 0.73 11.12 -0.12
N HIS A 94 1.74 10.39 0.35
CA HIS A 94 3.14 10.79 0.25
C HIS A 94 3.68 10.65 -1.18
N THR A 95 3.22 9.67 -1.97
CA THR A 95 3.56 9.62 -3.40
C THR A 95 3.09 10.88 -4.12
N LYS A 96 1.83 11.29 -3.92
CA LYS A 96 1.31 12.53 -4.51
C LYS A 96 2.07 13.77 -4.01
N ALA A 97 2.45 13.80 -2.73
CA ALA A 97 3.20 14.92 -2.16
C ALA A 97 4.63 14.99 -2.71
N ALA A 98 5.33 13.86 -2.84
CA ALA A 98 6.66 13.78 -3.45
C ALA A 98 6.65 14.28 -4.90
N LEU A 99 5.68 13.83 -5.71
CA LEU A 99 5.52 14.29 -7.09
C LEU A 99 5.29 15.81 -7.17
N ARG A 100 4.48 16.38 -6.27
CA ARG A 100 4.28 17.85 -6.20
C ARG A 100 5.56 18.62 -5.86
N GLN A 101 6.51 17.96 -5.21
CA GLN A 101 7.82 18.53 -4.85
C GLN A 101 8.91 18.22 -5.89
N GLY A 102 8.51 17.72 -7.07
CA GLY A 102 9.44 17.45 -8.17
C GLY A 102 10.20 16.13 -8.06
N ALA A 103 9.73 15.17 -7.25
CA ALA A 103 10.29 13.82 -7.28
C ALA A 103 10.05 13.14 -8.62
N SER A 104 11.08 12.50 -9.16
CA SER A 104 10.93 11.68 -10.37
C SER A 104 10.27 10.33 -10.05
N ARG A 105 9.83 9.63 -11.10
CA ARG A 105 9.28 8.28 -10.94
C ARG A 105 10.36 7.29 -10.52
N GLU A 106 11.57 7.52 -11.00
CA GLU A 106 12.77 6.74 -10.69
C GLU A 106 13.15 6.91 -9.21
N GLU A 107 13.20 8.15 -8.70
CA GLU A 107 13.46 8.42 -7.26
C GLU A 107 12.43 7.72 -6.35
N LEU A 108 11.16 7.72 -6.74
CA LEU A 108 10.10 7.01 -6.02
C LEU A 108 10.32 5.50 -6.02
N MET A 109 10.65 4.92 -7.17
CA MET A 109 10.90 3.48 -7.28
C MET A 109 12.15 3.05 -6.52
N GLU A 110 13.21 3.84 -6.54
CA GLU A 110 14.41 3.58 -5.73
C GLU A 110 14.07 3.58 -4.23
N ALA A 111 13.32 4.57 -3.74
CA ALA A 111 12.88 4.61 -2.35
C ALA A 111 12.03 3.37 -1.95
N ILE A 112 11.18 2.88 -2.86
CA ILE A 112 10.38 1.67 -2.65
C ILE A 112 11.26 0.41 -2.59
N TRP A 113 12.26 0.29 -3.47
CA TRP A 113 13.19 -0.85 -3.44
C TRP A 113 14.08 -0.84 -2.20
N VAL A 114 14.52 0.34 -1.72
CA VAL A 114 15.19 0.47 -0.42
C VAL A 114 14.28 -0.03 0.71
N ALA A 115 13.00 0.34 0.72
CA ALA A 115 12.05 -0.17 1.71
C ALA A 115 11.84 -1.70 1.61
N ALA A 116 11.85 -2.26 0.40
CA ALA A 116 11.71 -3.69 0.18
C ALA A 116 12.93 -4.47 0.68
N GLU A 117 14.14 -4.00 0.34
CA GLU A 117 15.39 -4.54 0.85
C GLU A 117 15.39 -4.55 2.37
N MET A 118 15.00 -3.44 3.00
CA MET A 118 15.02 -3.34 4.46
C MET A 118 14.10 -4.34 5.16
N ARG A 119 12.95 -4.68 4.57
CA ARG A 119 12.09 -5.76 5.11
C ARG A 119 12.70 -7.15 4.88
N ALA A 120 13.27 -7.39 3.70
CA ALA A 120 13.89 -8.67 3.36
C ALA A 120 15.15 -8.93 4.21
N GLY A 121 16.01 -7.92 4.35
CA GLY A 121 17.20 -7.92 5.18
C GLY A 121 16.89 -8.17 6.65
N GLY A 122 15.79 -7.63 7.18
CA GLY A 122 15.33 -7.94 8.54
C GLY A 122 15.04 -9.43 8.76
N ALA A 123 14.36 -10.08 7.82
CA ALA A 123 14.12 -11.52 7.88
C ALA A 123 15.44 -12.32 7.75
N TYR A 124 16.29 -11.93 6.79
CA TYR A 124 17.56 -12.61 6.53
C TYR A 124 18.53 -12.50 7.72
N ALA A 125 18.75 -11.30 8.27
CA ALA A 125 19.66 -11.07 9.38
C ALA A 125 19.19 -11.80 10.66
N HIS A 126 17.89 -11.85 10.91
CA HIS A 126 17.32 -12.54 12.07
C HIS A 126 17.34 -14.07 11.94
N ALA A 127 17.68 -14.64 10.78
CA ALA A 127 17.85 -16.09 10.63
C ALA A 127 18.94 -16.65 11.57
N THR A 128 19.88 -15.82 12.02
CA THR A 128 20.88 -16.15 13.04
C THR A 128 20.27 -16.69 14.34
N LEU A 129 19.09 -16.19 14.74
CA LEU A 129 18.37 -16.69 15.91
C LEU A 129 17.90 -18.13 15.69
N ALA A 130 17.37 -18.43 14.50
CA ALA A 130 16.97 -19.79 14.15
C ALA A 130 18.18 -20.73 14.07
N ILE A 131 19.31 -20.26 13.53
CA ILE A 131 20.56 -21.03 13.49
C ILE A 131 21.03 -21.38 14.90
N ALA A 132 21.08 -20.41 15.81
CA ALA A 132 21.47 -20.63 17.19
C ALA A 132 20.58 -21.67 17.90
N GLU A 133 19.27 -21.62 17.65
CA GLU A 133 18.33 -22.62 18.19
C GLU A 133 18.56 -24.01 17.60
N MET A 134 18.80 -24.12 16.28
CA MET A 134 19.12 -25.39 15.61
C MET A 134 20.37 -26.04 16.21
N GLU A 135 21.42 -25.26 16.47
CA GLU A 135 22.67 -25.76 17.06
C GLU A 135 22.50 -26.20 18.52
N THR A 136 21.73 -25.43 19.30
CA THR A 136 21.43 -25.75 20.71
C THR A 136 20.59 -27.04 20.81
N SER A 137 19.55 -27.16 19.98
CA SER A 137 18.64 -28.31 19.97
C SER A 137 19.26 -29.60 19.39
N ALA A 138 20.28 -29.49 18.54
CA ALA A 138 20.97 -30.64 17.93
C ALA A 138 22.02 -31.30 18.85
N SER A 139 22.39 -30.66 19.96
CA SER A 139 23.32 -31.25 20.92
C SER A 139 22.62 -32.34 21.76
N PRO A 140 23.09 -33.60 21.77
CA PRO A 140 22.45 -34.66 22.53
C PRO A 140 22.45 -34.28 24.02
N LYS A 141 21.28 -34.35 24.65
CA LYS A 141 21.16 -34.27 26.10
C LYS A 141 21.88 -35.49 26.69
N ASN A 142 23.12 -35.31 27.15
CA ASN A 142 23.78 -36.29 28.01
C ASN A 142 23.01 -36.35 29.33
N THR A 143 22.04 -37.27 29.42
CA THR A 143 21.48 -37.81 30.65
C THR A 143 22.09 -39.17 30.92
#